data_AF-A0A6B3EBN5-F1
#
_entry.id   AF-A0A6B3EBN5-F1
#
_cell.length_a   1.000
_cell.length_b   1.000
_cell.length_c   1.000
_cell.angle_alpha   90.00
_cell.angle_beta   90.00
_cell.angle_gamma   90.00
#
_symmetry.space_group_name_H-M   'P 1'
#
loop_
_entity.id
_entity.type
_entity.pdbx_description
1 polymer ?
#
loop_
_entity_poly.entity_id
_entity_poly.type
_entity_poly.pdbx_seq_one_letter_code
_entity_poly.pdbx_strand_id
1 'polypeptide(L)'
;LMIEAQLNYLADYLRQLDVLGPGSALDPRPASVDAWNERVQTRMERTVWNTGGCTSWYLDASGRNTTIWPGTTAEFRAATRRVDLLEYDVLRP
;
A
#
# COMPACT_ATOMS: atom_id res chain seq x y z
N LEU A 1 -14.77 -2.49 4.85
CA LEU A 1 -13.95 -3.28 3.91
C LEU A 1 -12.53 -2.75 3.73
N MET A 2 -12.31 -1.51 3.25
CA MET A 2 -10.94 -0.97 3.07
C MET A 2 -10.17 -0.89 4.40
N ILE A 3 -10.79 -0.26 5.41
CA ILE A 3 -10.21 -0.13 6.76
C ILE A 3 -9.93 -1.51 7.38
N GLU A 4 -10.87 -2.45 7.28
CA GLU A 4 -10.68 -3.82 7.80
C GLU A 4 -9.54 -4.55 7.10
N ALA A 5 -9.36 -4.36 5.79
CA ALA A 5 -8.25 -4.94 5.06
C ALA A 5 -6.90 -4.36 5.51
N GLN A 6 -6.82 -3.05 5.77
CA GLN A 6 -5.63 -2.39 6.33
C GLN A 6 -5.35 -2.87 7.76
N LEU A 7 -6.37 -2.96 8.61
CA LEU A 7 -6.22 -3.43 10.00
C LEU A 7 -5.76 -4.90 10.04
N ASN A 8 -6.23 -5.75 9.13
CA ASN A 8 -5.76 -7.14 9.02
C ASN A 8 -4.27 -7.20 8.64
N TYR A 9 -3.82 -6.37 7.70
CA TYR A 9 -2.41 -6.28 7.33
C TYR A 9 -1.55 -5.81 8.51
N LEU A 10 -2.00 -4.77 9.23
CA LEU A 10 -1.31 -4.26 10.41
C LEU A 10 -1.23 -5.29 11.54
N ALA A 11 -2.31 -6.04 11.79
CA ALA A 11 -2.29 -7.13 12.75
C ALA A 11 -1.31 -8.25 12.36
N ASP A 12 -1.18 -8.54 11.05
CA ASP A 12 -0.18 -9.48 10.55
C ASP A 12 1.24 -8.94 10.75
N TYR A 13 1.48 -7.65 10.45
CA TYR A 13 2.74 -6.97 10.68
C TYR A 13 3.19 -7.05 12.14
N LEU A 14 2.32 -6.73 13.09
CA LEU A 14 2.64 -6.81 14.52
C LEU A 14 2.99 -8.23 14.94
N ARG A 15 2.24 -9.23 14.46
CA ARG A 15 2.56 -10.64 14.74
C ARG A 15 3.89 -11.07 14.12
N GLN A 16 4.29 -10.55 12.95
CA GLN A 16 5.62 -10.83 12.42
C GLN A 16 6.71 -10.27 13.35
N LEU A 17 6.52 -9.08 13.91
CA LEU A 17 7.45 -8.52 14.89
C LEU A 17 7.55 -9.39 16.15
N ASP A 18 6.42 -9.90 16.65
CA ASP A 18 6.42 -10.84 17.78
C ASP A 18 7.23 -12.11 17.48
N VAL A 19 7.13 -12.65 16.26
CA VAL A 19 7.89 -13.83 15.81
C VAL A 19 9.39 -13.52 15.66
N LEU A 20 9.73 -12.32 15.18
CA LEU A 20 11.13 -11.88 15.00
C LEU A 20 11.81 -11.56 16.33
N GLY A 21 11.04 -11.21 17.35
CA GLY A 21 11.47 -11.01 18.73
C GLY A 21 11.70 -9.55 19.12
N PRO A 22 11.87 -9.27 20.43
CA PRO A 22 11.94 -7.92 20.97
C PRO A 22 13.03 -7.06 20.33
N GLY A 23 12.68 -5.81 20.03
CA GLY A 23 13.60 -4.83 19.42
C GLY A 23 13.77 -4.98 17.91
N SER A 24 13.12 -5.95 17.27
CA SER A 24 13.08 -6.04 15.81
C SER A 24 12.19 -4.95 15.20
N ALA A 25 12.53 -4.51 13.99
CA ALA A 25 11.69 -3.63 13.18
C ALA A 25 11.65 -4.14 11.72
N LEU A 26 10.57 -3.79 11.02
CA LEU A 26 10.43 -4.03 9.59
C LEU A 26 10.36 -2.68 8.88
N ASP A 27 11.42 -2.35 8.14
CA ASP A 27 11.52 -1.11 7.35
C ASP A 27 11.21 -1.42 5.88
N PRO A 28 10.18 -0.80 5.26
CA PRO A 28 9.87 -1.05 3.86
C PRO A 28 11.07 -0.74 2.96
N ARG A 29 11.42 -1.68 2.08
CA ARG A 29 12.49 -1.44 1.11
C ARG A 29 12.07 -0.33 0.15
N PRO A 30 12.95 0.66 -0.14
CA PRO A 30 12.64 1.69 -1.13
C PRO A 30 12.19 1.11 -2.48
N ALA A 31 12.87 0.07 -2.97
CA ALA A 31 12.52 -0.59 -4.22
C ALA A 31 11.12 -1.24 -4.20
N SER A 32 10.68 -1.77 -3.06
CA SER A 32 9.34 -2.35 -2.90
C SER A 32 8.26 -1.27 -2.89
N VAL A 33 8.52 -0.15 -2.20
CA VAL A 33 7.64 1.02 -2.19
C VAL A 33 7.51 1.61 -3.60
N ASP A 34 8.63 1.78 -4.30
CA ASP A 34 8.65 2.33 -5.66
C ASP A 34 7.89 1.44 -6.65
N ALA A 35 8.17 0.13 -6.64
CA ALA A 35 7.49 -0.83 -7.51
C ALA A 35 5.98 -0.93 -7.21
N TRP A 36 5.58 -0.81 -5.94
CA TRP A 36 4.18 -0.74 -5.56
C TRP A 36 3.53 0.55 -6.09
N ASN A 37 4.17 1.69 -5.86
CA ASN A 37 3.65 2.99 -6.28
C ASN A 37 3.56 3.10 -7.80
N GLU A 38 4.57 2.67 -8.57
CA GLU A 38 4.53 2.63 -10.03
C GLU A 38 3.31 1.84 -10.52
N ARG A 39 3.12 0.62 -9.99
CA ARG A 39 1.97 -0.23 -10.34
C ARG A 39 0.64 0.44 -10.04
N VAL A 40 0.51 1.09 -8.88
CA VAL A 40 -0.73 1.79 -8.50
C VAL A 40 -0.98 2.99 -9.42
N GLN A 41 0.05 3.80 -9.70
CA GLN A 41 -0.09 5.00 -10.54
C GLN A 41 -0.41 4.64 -12.00
N THR A 42 0.26 3.65 -12.59
CA THR A 42 -0.07 3.17 -13.96
C THR A 42 -1.52 2.69 -14.06
N ARG A 43 -2.04 2.02 -13.03
CA ARG A 43 -3.45 1.60 -13.02
C ARG A 43 -4.40 2.78 -12.87
N MET A 44 -4.00 3.80 -12.11
CA MET A 44 -4.80 4.99 -11.83
C MET A 44 -5.09 5.82 -13.08
N GLU A 45 -4.15 5.86 -14.03
CA GLU A 45 -4.27 6.58 -15.32
C GLU A 45 -5.56 6.26 -16.08
N ARG A 46 -6.04 5.01 -15.98
CA ARG A 46 -7.21 4.53 -16.74
C ARG A 46 -8.53 4.67 -15.97
N THR A 47 -8.50 5.20 -14.76
CA THR A 47 -9.69 5.34 -13.92
C THR A 47 -10.42 6.65 -14.22
N VAL A 48 -11.73 6.66 -13.98
CA VAL A 48 -12.55 7.89 -14.10
C VAL A 48 -12.06 9.01 -13.17
N TRP A 49 -11.33 8.66 -12.11
CA TRP A 49 -10.73 9.61 -11.17
C TRP A 49 -9.59 10.43 -11.79
N ASN A 50 -8.96 9.93 -12.86
CA ASN A 50 -7.92 10.63 -13.62
C ASN A 50 -8.37 11.06 -15.02
N THR A 51 -9.32 10.35 -15.64
CA THR A 51 -9.78 10.67 -17.02
C THR A 51 -11.00 11.59 -17.06
N GLY A 52 -11.59 11.96 -15.91
CA GLY A 52 -12.86 12.69 -15.81
C GLY A 52 -12.83 14.19 -16.15
N GLY A 53 -11.68 14.75 -16.54
CA GLY A 53 -11.56 16.13 -17.08
C GLY A 53 -11.73 17.29 -16.08
N CYS A 54 -12.21 17.05 -14.86
CA CYS A 54 -12.25 18.04 -13.78
C CYS A 54 -11.13 17.79 -12.77
N THR A 55 -10.41 18.84 -12.37
CA THR A 55 -9.51 18.82 -11.21
C THR A 55 -10.31 18.46 -9.97
N SER A 56 -10.23 17.20 -9.54
CA SER A 56 -10.89 16.72 -8.34
C SER A 56 -9.99 16.92 -7.12
N TRP A 57 -10.58 16.91 -5.92
CA TRP A 57 -9.83 16.97 -4.66
C TRP A 57 -8.81 15.83 -4.51
N TYR A 58 -8.98 14.73 -5.25
CA TYR A 58 -8.08 13.58 -5.21
C TYR A 58 -6.74 13.81 -5.92
N LEU A 59 -6.65 14.81 -6.79
CA LEU A 59 -5.46 15.16 -7.53
C LEU A 59 -4.63 16.19 -6.76
N ASP A 60 -3.33 15.95 -6.67
CA ASP A 60 -2.39 16.96 -6.17
C ASP A 60 -2.09 18.02 -7.24
N ALA A 61 -1.25 19.01 -6.89
CA ALA A 61 -0.86 20.08 -7.80
C ALA A 61 -0.14 19.60 -9.09
N SER A 62 0.38 18.38 -9.10
CA SER A 62 1.00 17.74 -10.27
C SER A 62 0.02 16.84 -11.05
N GLY A 63 -1.25 16.77 -10.65
CA GLY A 63 -2.26 15.91 -11.27
C GLY A 63 -2.13 14.44 -10.87
N ARG A 64 -1.35 14.11 -9.84
CA ARG A 64 -1.23 12.74 -9.34
C ARG A 64 -2.31 12.45 -8.32
N ASN A 65 -2.95 11.30 -8.45
CA ASN A 65 -3.91 10.81 -7.47
C ASN A 65 -3.18 9.94 -6.43
N THR A 66 -3.10 10.44 -5.21
CA THR A 66 -2.42 9.79 -4.08
C THR A 66 -3.41 9.28 -3.02
N THR A 67 -4.72 9.44 -3.27
CA THR A 67 -5.76 9.29 -2.25
C THR A 67 -6.64 8.06 -2.45
N ILE A 68 -6.71 7.51 -3.67
CA ILE A 68 -7.63 6.42 -4.04
C ILE A 68 -6.86 5.15 -4.45
N TRP A 69 -7.51 4.00 -4.26
CA TRP A 69 -7.11 2.71 -4.84
C TRP A 69 -7.78 2.49 -6.22
N PRO A 70 -7.03 2.16 -7.29
CA PRO A 70 -7.56 2.08 -8.65
C PRO A 70 -8.30 0.77 -8.99
N GLY A 71 -8.55 -0.10 -8.01
CA GLY A 71 -9.16 -1.42 -8.21
C GLY A 71 -10.39 -1.67 -7.34
N THR A 72 -10.85 -2.92 -7.34
CA THR A 72 -11.97 -3.32 -6.46
C THR A 72 -11.51 -3.46 -5.00
N THR A 73 -12.46 -3.41 -4.06
CA THR A 73 -12.20 -3.67 -2.63
C THR A 73 -11.70 -5.10 -2.39
N ALA A 74 -12.11 -6.06 -3.21
CA ALA A 74 -11.65 -7.45 -3.16
C ALA A 74 -10.16 -7.57 -3.55
N GLU A 75 -9.74 -6.86 -4.59
CA GLU A 75 -8.32 -6.79 -4.98
C GLU A 75 -7.48 -6.13 -3.89
N PHE A 76 -7.96 -5.03 -3.30
CA PHE A 76 -7.26 -4.38 -2.20
C PHE A 76 -7.08 -5.32 -1.00
N ARG A 77 -8.16 -6.02 -0.60
CA ARG A 77 -8.11 -7.04 0.45
C ARG A 77 -7.15 -8.18 0.12
N ALA A 78 -7.06 -8.59 -1.15
CA ALA A 78 -6.14 -9.63 -1.57
C ALA A 78 -4.68 -9.16 -1.50
N ALA A 79 -4.41 -7.91 -1.91
CA ALA A 79 -3.08 -7.30 -1.86
C ALA A 79 -2.60 -7.09 -0.42
N THR A 80 -3.48 -6.68 0.49
CA THR A 80 -3.15 -6.45 1.91
C THR A 80 -3.49 -7.65 2.79
N ARG A 81 -3.49 -8.87 2.26
CA ARG A 81 -3.94 -10.06 3.00
C ARG A 81 -2.95 -10.47 4.11
N ARG A 82 -1.65 -10.33 3.85
CA ARG A 82 -0.53 -10.68 4.75
C ARG A 82 0.68 -9.84 4.39
N VAL A 83 1.54 -9.58 5.36
CA VAL A 83 2.87 -8.99 5.16
C VAL A 83 3.74 -9.97 4.37
N ASP A 84 4.38 -9.46 3.33
CA ASP A 84 5.47 -10.15 2.65
C ASP A 84 6.80 -9.63 3.21
N LEU A 85 7.51 -10.45 3.99
CA LEU A 85 8.79 -10.08 4.59
C LEU A 85 9.88 -9.76 3.55
N LEU A 86 9.72 -10.16 2.28
CA LEU A 86 10.64 -9.79 1.21
C LEU A 86 10.55 -8.32 0.81
N GLU A 87 9.44 -7.64 1.17
CA GLU A 87 9.24 -6.22 0.94
C GLU A 87 9.89 -5.32 2.00
N TYR A 88 10.49 -5.93 3.04
CA TYR A 88 11.04 -5.23 4.19
C TYR A 88 12.50 -5.63 4.45
N ASP A 89 13.25 -4.68 4.99
CA ASP A 89 14.47 -4.97 5.72
C ASP A 89 14.14 -5.26 7.18
N VAL A 90 14.60 -6.42 7.66
CA VAL A 90 14.46 -6.81 9.05
C VAL A 90 15.62 -6.20 9.83
N LEU A 91 15.32 -5.14 10.57
CA LEU A 91 16.27 -4.50 11.47
C LEU A 91 16.24 -5.23 12.80
N ARG A 92 17.42 -5.51 13.35
CA ARG A 92 17.59 -6.14 14.66
C ARG A 92 18.46 -5.24 15.55
N PRO A 93 18.31 -5.34 16.89
CA PRO A 93 19.19 -4.67 17.84
C PRO A 93 20.66 -5.02 17.65
#